data_AF-A0A4D5RZ56-F1
#
_entry.id   AF-A0A4D5RZ56-F1
#
_cell.length_a   1.000
_cell.length_b   1.000
_cell.length_c   1.000
_cell.angle_alpha   90.00
_cell.angle_beta   90.00
_cell.angle_gamma   90.00
#
_symmetry.space_group_name_H-M   'P 1'
#
loop_
_entity.id
_entity.type
_entity.pdbx_description
1 polymer ?
#
loop_
_entity_poly.entity_id
_entity_poly.type
_entity_poly.pdbx_seq_one_letter_code
_entity_poly.pdbx_strand_id
1 'polypeptide(L)' 'MLTLRSIISPLALALLFSLAIGSSIPNSKAEASADAKLWALLVAGSNGYYNYRHQADICHAYHVLHNHGIPDERIVVMM' A
#
# COMPACT_ATOMS: atom_id res chain seq x y z
N MET A 1 -58.23 -24.81 -1.63
CA MET A 1 -57.91 -23.38 -1.71
C MET A 1 -56.41 -23.24 -1.46
N LEU A 2 -55.59 -23.48 -2.49
CA LEU A 2 -54.13 -23.45 -2.40
C LEU A 2 -53.67 -21.99 -2.31
N THR A 3 -53.12 -21.56 -1.18
CA THR A 3 -52.53 -20.22 -1.03
C THR A 3 -51.20 -20.19 -1.76
N LEU A 4 -51.22 -19.52 -2.89
CA LEU A 4 -50.08 -19.30 -3.78
C LEU A 4 -49.06 -18.38 -3.09
N ARG A 5 -48.08 -19.02 -2.46
CA ARG A 5 -46.65 -18.65 -2.45
C ARG A 5 -46.35 -17.17 -2.26
N SER A 6 -45.89 -16.82 -1.05
CA SER A 6 -45.04 -15.66 -0.79
C SER A 6 -43.76 -15.74 -1.62
N ILE A 7 -43.82 -15.32 -2.88
CA ILE A 7 -42.65 -15.21 -3.74
C ILE A 7 -41.95 -13.92 -3.30
N ILE A 8 -40.82 -14.09 -2.62
CA ILE A 8 -39.90 -13.00 -2.30
C ILE A 8 -39.61 -12.29 -3.64
N SER A 9 -39.97 -11.02 -3.74
CA SER A 9 -39.77 -10.22 -4.97
C SER A 9 -38.32 -10.36 -5.44
N PRO A 10 -38.06 -10.51 -6.76
CA PRO A 10 -36.70 -10.63 -7.28
C PRO A 10 -35.82 -9.44 -6.86
N LEU A 11 -36.42 -8.28 -6.59
CA LEU A 11 -35.74 -7.11 -6.05
C LEU A 11 -35.29 -7.31 -4.60
N ALA A 12 -36.10 -7.96 -3.78
CA ALA A 12 -35.75 -8.28 -2.40
C ALA A 12 -34.63 -9.34 -2.35
N LEU A 13 -34.63 -10.30 -3.28
CA LEU A 13 -33.56 -11.29 -3.39
C LEU A 13 -32.24 -10.66 -3.88
N ALA A 14 -32.31 -9.74 -4.86
CA ALA A 14 -31.14 -9.00 -5.33
C ALA A 14 -30.55 -8.09 -4.25
N LEU A 15 -31.38 -7.47 -3.41
CA LEU A 15 -30.95 -6.63 -2.31
C LEU A 15 -30.24 -7.45 -1.22
N LEU A 16 -30.80 -8.61 -0.86
CA LEU A 16 -30.18 -9.53 0.11
C LEU A 16 -28.86 -10.10 -0.41
N PHE A 17 -28.78 -10.41 -1.70
CA PHE A 17 -27.55 -10.90 -2.33
C PHE A 17 -26.45 -9.83 -2.35
N SER A 18 -26.80 -8.57 -2.66
CA SER A 18 -25.87 -7.44 -2.65
C SER A 18 -25.31 -7.16 -1.25
N LEU A 19 -26.14 -7.29 -0.22
CA LEU A 19 -25.73 -7.10 1.17
C LEU A 19 -24.82 -8.24 1.67
N ALA A 20 -25.05 -9.47 1.20
CA ALA A 20 -24.21 -10.64 1.52
C ALA A 20 -22.82 -10.58 0.84
N ILE A 21 -22.71 -10.00 -0.36
CA ILE A 21 -21.43 -9.82 -1.05
C ILE A 21 -20.60 -8.70 -0.39
N GLY A 22 -21.24 -7.61 0.06
CA GLY A 22 -20.54 -6.48 0.67
C GLY A 22 -19.76 -6.82 1.95
N SER A 23 -20.16 -7.86 2.69
CA SER A 23 -19.53 -8.29 3.94
C SER A 23 -18.43 -9.34 3.77
N SER A 24 -18.31 -9.95 2.58
CA SER A 24 -17.39 -11.06 2.32
C SER A 24 -16.14 -10.66 1.53
N ILE A 25 -15.92 -9.36 1.30
CA ILE A 25 -14.63 -8.86 0.81
C ILE A 25 -13.67 -8.80 1.99
N PRO A 26 -12.67 -9.68 2.10
CA PRO A 26 -11.61 -9.50 3.10
C PRO A 26 -10.87 -8.21 2.75
N ASN A 27 -11.08 -7.17 3.56
CA ASN A 27 -10.27 -5.96 3.50
C ASN A 27 -8.90 -6.30 4.09
N SER A 28 -8.03 -6.91 3.28
CA SER A 28 -6.64 -7.15 3.59
C SER A 28 -5.86 -5.85 3.52
N LYS A 29 -6.27 -4.82 4.27
CA LYS A 29 -5.34 -3.77 4.65
C LYS A 29 -4.38 -4.45 5.61
N ALA A 30 -3.17 -4.72 5.15
CA ALA A 30 -2.07 -5.03 6.05
C ALA A 30 -2.04 -3.89 7.07
N GLU A 31 -2.49 -4.17 8.27
CA GLU A 31 -2.41 -3.23 9.38
C GLU A 31 -0.91 -3.10 9.62
N ALA A 32 -0.33 -1.99 9.14
CA ALA A 32 1.04 -1.67 9.46
C ALA A 32 1.07 -1.58 10.98
N SER A 33 1.70 -2.56 11.63
CA SER A 33 1.85 -2.53 13.07
C SER A 33 2.50 -1.19 13.42
N ALA A 34 2.05 -0.56 14.51
CA ALA A 34 2.62 0.72 14.94
C ALA A 34 4.14 0.66 15.21
N ASP A 35 4.73 -0.55 15.19
CA ASP A 35 6.16 -0.84 15.35
C ASP A 35 6.86 -1.28 14.04
N ALA A 36 6.20 -1.22 12.88
CA ALA A 36 6.83 -1.55 11.61
C ALA A 36 7.92 -0.51 11.28
N LYS A 37 9.20 -0.93 11.36
CA LYS A 37 10.36 -0.06 11.09
C LYS A 37 10.61 0.02 9.59
N LEU A 38 10.59 1.24 9.05
CA LEU A 38 10.96 1.50 7.66
C LEU A 38 12.49 1.49 7.50
N TRP A 39 12.96 0.82 6.44
CA TRP A 39 14.37 0.73 6.04
C TRP A 39 14.52 1.10 4.56
N ALA A 40 15.66 1.68 4.19
CA ALA A 40 15.97 2.04 2.82
C ALA A 40 17.40 1.63 2.43
N LEU A 41 17.53 1.14 1.19
CA LEU A 41 18.81 0.95 0.51
C LEU A 41 18.81 1.84 -0.74
N LEU A 42 19.71 2.82 -0.79
CA LEU A 42 19.85 3.78 -1.87
C LEU A 42 21.15 3.49 -2.63
N VAL A 43 21.07 3.26 -3.95
CA VAL A 43 22.24 2.83 -4.76
C VAL A 43 22.37 3.66 -6.04
N ALA A 44 23.51 4.33 -6.22
CA ALA A 44 23.89 4.90 -7.49
C ALA A 44 24.57 3.83 -8.36
N GLY A 45 24.01 3.55 -9.54
CA GLY A 45 24.48 2.47 -10.43
C GLY A 45 25.65 2.84 -11.36
N SER A 46 26.26 4.02 -11.22
CA SER A 46 27.35 4.47 -12.09
C SER A 46 28.21 5.54 -11.45
N ASN A 47 29.37 5.82 -12.06
CA ASN A 47 30.32 6.84 -11.60
C ASN A 47 30.68 7.89 -12.69
N GLY A 48 31.49 8.86 -12.29
CA GLY A 48 32.07 9.89 -13.17
C GLY A 48 31.21 11.13 -13.35
N TYR A 49 31.84 12.24 -13.76
CA TYR A 49 31.20 13.56 -13.85
C TYR A 49 29.97 13.58 -14.79
N TYR A 50 30.05 12.87 -15.92
CA TYR A 50 28.92 12.75 -16.85
C TYR A 50 27.68 12.13 -16.20
N ASN A 51 27.85 11.29 -15.16
CA ASN A 51 26.77 10.65 -14.42
C ASN A 51 26.53 11.25 -13.03
N TYR A 52 27.00 12.48 -12.78
CA TYR A 52 26.78 13.21 -11.52
C TYR A 52 25.33 13.12 -11.03
N ARG A 53 24.37 13.20 -11.98
CA ARG A 53 22.94 13.09 -11.69
C ARG A 53 22.57 11.86 -10.85
N HIS A 54 23.20 10.71 -11.03
CA HIS A 54 22.83 9.51 -10.27
C HIS A 54 23.23 9.62 -8.79
N GLN A 55 24.39 10.23 -8.49
CA GLN A 55 24.79 10.49 -7.09
C GLN A 55 23.95 11.62 -6.50
N ALA A 56 23.62 12.64 -7.30
CA ALA A 56 22.72 13.72 -6.87
C ALA A 56 21.32 13.20 -6.51
N ASP A 57 20.76 12.26 -7.29
CA ASP A 57 19.47 11.62 -7.03
C ASP A 57 19.49 10.84 -5.71
N ILE A 58 20.58 10.12 -5.41
CA ILE A 58 20.76 9.40 -4.14
C ILE A 58 20.88 10.34 -2.95
N CYS A 59 21.67 11.42 -3.05
CA CYS A 59 21.74 12.45 -2.01
C CYS A 59 20.37 13.11 -1.77
N HIS A 60 19.62 13.39 -2.83
CA HIS A 60 18.28 13.93 -2.74
C HIS A 60 17.33 12.97 -2.00
N ALA A 61 17.33 11.69 -2.38
CA ALA A 61 16.53 10.66 -1.73
C ALA A 61 16.90 10.52 -0.24
N TYR A 62 18.19 10.55 0.11
CA TYR A 62 18.64 10.53 1.50
C TYR A 62 18.00 11.68 2.30
N HIS A 63 18.09 12.91 1.81
CA HIS A 63 17.52 14.06 2.49
C HIS A 63 16.00 13.97 2.62
N VAL A 64 15.31 13.47 1.60
CA VAL A 64 13.86 13.22 1.70
C VAL A 64 13.56 12.26 2.84
N LEU A 65 14.24 11.10 2.91
CA LEU A 65 14.00 10.09 3.95
C LEU A 65 14.36 10.59 5.36
N HIS A 66 15.53 11.21 5.50
CA HIS A 66 16.02 11.77 6.76
C HIS A 66 15.06 12.87 7.28
N ASN A 67 14.64 13.79 6.42
CA ASN A 67 13.75 14.89 6.80
C ASN A 67 12.32 14.40 7.14
N HIS A 68 11.93 13.20 6.67
CA HIS A 68 10.66 12.57 7.04
C HIS A 68 10.80 11.60 8.22
N GLY A 69 11.92 11.63 8.95
CA GLY A 69 12.07 10.96 10.25
C GLY A 69 12.55 9.51 10.19
N ILE A 70 13.06 9.05 9.05
CA ILE A 70 13.79 7.76 9.02
C ILE A 70 15.17 7.99 9.63
N PRO A 71 15.55 7.28 10.72
CA PRO A 71 16.85 7.46 11.34
C PRO A 71 17.97 6.93 10.44
N ASP A 72 19.13 7.58 10.49
CA ASP A 72 20.30 7.28 9.63
C ASP A 72 20.75 5.82 9.73
N GLU A 73 20.61 5.20 10.90
CA GLU A 73 20.91 3.77 11.12
C GLU A 73 20.11 2.82 10.19
N ARG A 74 19.03 3.32 9.55
CA ARG A 74 18.13 2.57 8.66
C ARG A 74 18.19 3.01 7.20
N ILE A 75 19.11 3.90 6.85
CA ILE A 75 19.33 4.35 5.48
C ILE A 75 20.74 3.93 5.05
N VAL A 76 20.83 2.84 4.28
CA VAL A 76 22.10 2.39 3.72
C VAL A 76 22.29 3.05 2.36
N VAL A 77 23.42 3.74 2.19
CA VAL A 77 23.75 4.48 0.97
C VAL A 77 24.98 3.87 0.29
N MET A 78 24.89 3.62 -1.01
CA MET A 78 26.00 3.20 -1.89
C MET A 78 26.09 4.14 -3.09
N MET A 79 27.20 4.85 -3.28
CA MET A 79 27.36 5.89 -4.31
C MET A 79 28.53 5.66 -5.26
#